data_AF-A0A1B8CC28-F1
#
_entry.id   AF-A0A1B8CC28-F1
#
_cell.length_a   1.000
_cell.length_b   1.000
_cell.length_c   1.000
_cell.angle_alpha   90.00
_cell.angle_beta   90.00
_cell.angle_gamma   90.00
#
_symmetry.space_group_name_H-M   'P 1'
#
loop_
_entity.id
_entity.type
_entity.pdbx_description
1 polymer ?
#
loop_
_entity_poly.entity_id
_entity_poly.type
_entity_poly.pdbx_seq_one_letter_code
_entity_poly.pdbx_strand_id
1 'polypeptide(L)'
;MDSKPQEPAPSGLEERNSIQLQRFDFSTPTDDEPSKNREYVSSLSRAMQNWDHAQLSRPHSLMPRQYRSSEHGPNRPVSHRSSAPSPTNSSDGESPAMMAKYISQRAILLRWFEAPDEKSFAHGSPTCVAVKAADAEHVFEPADVNPALANAIRRLDECVVLAMSSQITASVIVLITPQQKSLTVDETGARLPIIASLEDVGSALVYATRACIVRKERIVLIWSDDPGAIMTVGNAVEKQLLGLVSPKFQLFKI
;
A
#
# COMPACT_ATOMS: atom_id res chain seq x y z
N MET A 1 56.36 -60.11 -7.00
CA MET A 1 56.02 -58.68 -7.03
C MET A 1 54.59 -58.61 -7.52
N ASP A 2 53.64 -58.36 -6.62
CA ASP A 2 52.28 -57.90 -6.95
C ASP A 2 51.60 -57.56 -5.61
N SER A 3 51.79 -56.31 -5.19
CA SER A 3 51.13 -55.72 -4.03
C SER A 3 49.99 -54.85 -4.55
N LYS A 4 48.76 -55.29 -4.31
CA LYS A 4 47.52 -54.59 -4.68
C LYS A 4 47.37 -53.33 -3.80
N PRO A 5 47.14 -52.13 -4.36
CA PRO A 5 46.93 -50.93 -3.57
C PRO A 5 45.53 -50.91 -2.94
N GLN A 6 45.51 -50.51 -1.67
CA GLN A 6 44.33 -50.32 -0.83
C GLN A 6 43.67 -48.98 -1.15
N GLU A 7 42.41 -49.03 -1.58
CA GLU A 7 41.57 -47.88 -1.91
C GLU A 7 41.06 -47.19 -0.63
N PRO A 8 41.14 -45.85 -0.51
CA PRO A 8 40.64 -45.13 0.65
C PRO A 8 39.12 -44.94 0.59
N ALA A 9 38.46 -45.22 1.71
CA ALA A 9 37.01 -45.10 1.88
C ALA A 9 36.49 -43.66 1.63
N PRO A 10 35.35 -43.49 0.95
CA PRO A 10 34.70 -42.18 0.83
C PRO A 10 34.05 -41.79 2.16
N SER A 11 34.41 -40.59 2.65
CA SER A 11 33.74 -39.89 3.74
C SER A 11 32.41 -39.31 3.22
N GLY A 12 31.38 -40.16 3.20
CA GLY A 12 29.99 -39.77 2.95
C GLY A 12 29.30 -39.42 4.25
N LEU A 13 29.20 -38.13 4.55
CA LEU A 13 28.23 -37.59 5.49
C LEU A 13 26.86 -37.56 4.80
N GLU A 14 26.15 -38.68 4.83
CA GLU A 14 24.72 -38.73 4.50
C GLU A 14 23.89 -38.96 5.77
N GLU A 15 23.00 -38.00 6.00
CA GLU A 15 21.65 -38.17 6.52
C GLU A 15 21.45 -38.95 7.83
N ARG A 16 21.44 -38.21 8.95
CA ARG A 16 20.40 -38.35 10.00
C ARG A 16 20.14 -37.02 10.71
N ASN A 17 19.55 -36.06 10.00
CA ASN A 17 18.80 -34.99 10.66
C ASN A 17 17.31 -35.35 10.62
N SER A 18 16.90 -36.18 11.58
CA SER A 18 15.50 -36.32 11.95
C SER A 18 15.04 -35.00 12.58
N ILE A 19 14.67 -34.02 11.76
CA ILE A 19 13.88 -32.88 12.23
C ILE A 19 12.47 -33.43 12.42
N GLN A 20 12.12 -33.67 13.68
CA GLN A 20 10.74 -33.73 14.14
C GLN A 20 9.98 -32.61 13.44
N LEU A 21 9.03 -32.98 12.56
CA LEU A 21 7.90 -32.14 12.24
C LEU A 21 7.22 -31.84 13.58
N GLN A 22 7.61 -30.74 14.22
CA GLN A 22 6.73 -30.07 15.16
C GLN A 22 5.49 -29.74 14.36
N ARG A 23 4.47 -30.60 14.51
CA ARG A 23 3.09 -30.19 14.36
C ARG A 23 3.00 -28.87 15.12
N PHE A 24 2.92 -27.78 14.38
CA PHE A 24 2.36 -26.55 14.91
C PHE A 24 0.93 -26.93 15.27
N ASP A 25 0.72 -27.24 16.56
CA ASP A 25 -0.60 -27.18 17.15
C ASP A 25 -1.06 -25.75 16.92
N PHE A 26 -1.90 -25.57 15.90
CA PHE A 26 -2.84 -24.47 15.89
C PHE A 26 -3.61 -24.62 17.19
N SER A 27 -3.20 -23.85 18.21
CA SER A 27 -4.05 -23.61 19.35
C SER A 27 -5.35 -23.07 18.77
N THR A 28 -6.38 -23.90 18.86
CA THR A 28 -7.76 -23.54 18.58
C THR A 28 -8.04 -22.20 19.28
N PRO A 29 -8.62 -21.20 18.60
CA PRO A 29 -8.96 -19.95 19.23
C PRO A 29 -9.83 -20.26 20.45
N THR A 30 -9.40 -19.83 21.62
CA THR A 30 -10.26 -19.81 22.80
C THR A 30 -11.49 -18.95 22.48
N ASP A 31 -12.68 -19.46 22.77
CA ASP A 31 -14.01 -18.96 22.37
C ASP A 31 -14.36 -17.50 22.78
N ASP A 32 -13.43 -16.75 23.36
CA ASP A 32 -13.63 -15.36 23.82
C ASP A 32 -13.13 -14.27 22.83
N GLU A 33 -12.50 -14.65 21.71
CA GLU A 33 -11.97 -13.70 20.71
C GLU A 33 -12.93 -13.18 19.60
N PRO A 34 -14.13 -13.73 19.33
CA PRO A 34 -14.97 -13.21 18.23
C PRO A 34 -15.60 -11.85 18.56
N SER A 35 -15.77 -11.53 19.84
CA SER A 35 -16.43 -10.29 20.31
C SER A 35 -15.57 -9.06 20.04
N LYS A 36 -14.27 -9.13 20.33
CA LYS A 36 -13.32 -8.02 20.10
C LYS A 36 -13.12 -7.75 18.61
N ASN A 37 -13.02 -8.80 17.79
CA ASN A 37 -12.94 -8.66 16.33
C ASN A 37 -14.24 -8.10 15.75
N ARG A 38 -15.41 -8.52 16.25
CA ARG A 38 -16.70 -7.99 15.79
C ARG A 38 -16.91 -6.54 16.20
N GLU A 39 -16.55 -6.16 17.42
CA GLU A 39 -16.62 -4.78 17.91
C GLU A 39 -15.63 -3.88 17.16
N TYR A 40 -14.42 -4.38 16.88
CA TYR A 40 -13.42 -3.67 16.08
C TYR A 40 -13.90 -3.45 14.65
N VAL A 41 -14.39 -4.50 13.97
CA VAL A 41 -14.95 -4.40 12.61
C VAL A 41 -16.19 -3.50 12.58
N SER A 42 -17.03 -3.53 13.62
CA SER A 42 -18.20 -2.66 13.74
C SER A 42 -17.81 -1.20 14.00
N SER A 43 -16.77 -0.97 14.79
CA SER A 43 -16.24 0.37 15.08
C SER A 43 -15.59 0.98 13.84
N LEU A 44 -14.82 0.18 13.09
CA LEU A 44 -14.27 0.56 11.79
C LEU A 44 -15.38 0.87 10.77
N SER A 45 -16.41 0.03 10.69
CA SER A 45 -17.54 0.25 9.78
C SER A 45 -18.32 1.53 10.11
N ARG A 46 -18.46 1.87 11.41
CA ARG A 46 -19.10 3.11 11.86
C ARG A 46 -18.24 4.34 11.59
N ALA A 47 -16.92 4.25 11.79
CA ALA A 47 -16.00 5.31 11.41
C ALA A 47 -16.14 5.62 9.92
N MET A 48 -16.12 4.59 9.06
CA MET A 48 -16.29 4.74 7.62
C MET A 48 -17.64 5.33 7.19
N GLN A 49 -18.75 4.93 7.82
CA GLN A 49 -20.05 5.54 7.53
C GLN A 49 -20.07 7.03 7.89
N ASN A 50 -19.46 7.38 9.02
CA ASN A 50 -19.33 8.78 9.42
C ASN A 50 -18.41 9.56 8.48
N TRP A 51 -17.38 8.91 7.91
CA TRP A 51 -16.50 9.49 6.91
C TRP A 51 -17.21 9.78 5.59
N ASP A 52 -17.98 8.83 5.05
CA ASP A 52 -18.81 9.07 3.84
C ASP A 52 -19.77 10.25 4.04
N HIS A 53 -20.37 10.38 5.23
CA HIS A 53 -21.23 11.51 5.59
C HIS A 53 -20.46 12.84 5.74
N ALA A 54 -19.24 12.81 6.26
CA ALA A 54 -18.39 13.99 6.40
C ALA A 54 -17.88 14.52 5.04
N GLN A 55 -17.62 13.64 4.06
CA GLN A 55 -17.23 14.02 2.70
C GLN A 55 -18.40 14.62 1.90
N LEU A 56 -19.61 14.07 2.06
CA LEU A 56 -20.83 14.64 1.44
C LEU A 56 -21.22 16.01 2.02
N SER A 57 -20.67 16.36 3.19
CA SER A 57 -20.95 17.63 3.89
C SER A 57 -19.88 18.69 3.66
N ARG A 58 -18.81 18.41 2.91
CA ARG A 58 -17.78 19.40 2.57
C ARG A 58 -18.25 20.22 1.36
N PRO A 59 -18.53 21.54 1.49
CA PRO A 59 -18.67 22.37 0.32
C PRO A 59 -17.31 22.43 -0.39
N HIS A 60 -17.28 22.06 -1.67
CA HIS A 60 -16.20 22.38 -2.60
C HIS A 60 -15.95 23.90 -2.52
N SER A 61 -14.90 24.31 -1.80
CA SER A 61 -14.52 25.72 -1.74
C SER A 61 -13.80 26.08 -3.04
N LEU A 62 -14.58 26.40 -4.05
CA LEU A 62 -14.14 27.18 -5.19
C LEU A 62 -13.73 28.55 -4.66
N MET A 63 -12.44 28.83 -4.60
CA MET A 63 -11.93 30.19 -4.42
C MET A 63 -12.42 31.10 -5.56
N PRO A 64 -12.89 32.33 -5.26
CA PRO A 64 -12.69 33.45 -6.14
C PRO A 64 -11.68 34.41 -5.51
N ARG A 65 -10.57 34.57 -6.22
CA ARG A 65 -9.61 35.66 -6.09
C ARG A 65 -10.33 36.99 -6.33
N GLN A 66 -10.49 37.83 -5.31
CA GLN A 66 -10.79 39.25 -5.51
C GLN A 66 -9.98 40.16 -4.60
N TYR A 67 -9.32 41.11 -5.27
CA TYR A 67 -8.56 42.22 -4.75
C TYR A 67 -9.50 43.42 -4.62
N ARG A 68 -9.68 44.01 -3.43
CA ARG A 68 -10.02 45.44 -3.30
C ARG A 68 -9.80 45.99 -1.89
N SER A 69 -9.00 47.05 -1.84
CA SER A 69 -8.73 47.93 -0.71
C SER A 69 -9.94 48.82 -0.35
N SER A 70 -10.08 49.20 0.93
CA SER A 70 -10.11 50.60 1.44
C SER A 70 -10.82 50.74 2.80
N GLU A 71 -10.02 51.09 3.81
CA GLU A 71 -10.13 52.03 4.96
C GLU A 71 -11.46 52.51 5.61
N HIS A 72 -11.33 52.83 6.92
CA HIS A 72 -12.18 53.62 7.86
C HIS A 72 -13.35 52.86 8.54
N GLY A 73 -13.56 52.81 9.87
CA GLY A 73 -13.06 53.49 11.08
C GLY A 73 -13.80 52.93 12.33
N PRO A 74 -13.58 53.44 13.57
CA PRO A 74 -13.67 52.65 14.82
C PRO A 74 -14.84 52.97 15.78
N ASN A 75 -15.21 52.00 16.65
CA ASN A 75 -15.44 52.09 18.12
C ASN A 75 -16.51 51.13 18.71
N ARG A 76 -16.05 50.20 19.59
CA ARG A 76 -16.56 49.70 20.91
C ARG A 76 -18.06 49.36 21.16
N PRO A 77 -18.43 48.51 22.17
CA PRO A 77 -17.69 48.15 23.39
C PRO A 77 -17.60 46.64 23.76
N VAL A 78 -16.74 46.42 24.76
CA VAL A 78 -16.48 45.18 25.52
C VAL A 78 -17.72 44.76 26.32
N SER A 79 -18.09 43.49 26.20
CA SER A 79 -18.95 42.80 27.17
C SER A 79 -18.32 41.46 27.54
N HIS A 80 -17.87 41.38 28.80
CA HIS A 80 -17.48 40.15 29.46
C HIS A 80 -18.69 39.22 29.54
N ARG A 81 -18.60 38.02 28.96
CA ARG A 81 -19.47 36.92 29.36
C ARG A 81 -18.74 35.59 29.19
N SER A 82 -18.44 35.02 30.36
CA SER A 82 -18.22 33.62 30.70
C SER A 82 -17.63 32.73 29.61
N SER A 83 -16.40 32.30 29.87
CA SER A 83 -15.76 31.11 29.31
C SER A 83 -16.68 29.90 29.49
N ALA A 84 -17.62 29.71 28.57
CA ALA A 84 -18.20 28.41 28.34
C ALA A 84 -17.06 27.52 27.82
N PRO A 85 -16.82 26.33 28.41
CA PRO A 85 -15.95 25.37 27.76
C PRO A 85 -16.57 25.11 26.40
N SER A 86 -15.91 25.56 25.34
CA SER A 86 -16.17 25.07 24.00
C SER A 86 -16.22 23.55 24.13
N PRO A 87 -17.28 22.87 23.66
CA PRO A 87 -17.18 21.44 23.49
C PRO A 87 -15.97 21.26 22.59
N THR A 88 -14.89 20.71 23.14
CA THR A 88 -13.86 20.09 22.34
C THR A 88 -14.58 18.92 21.68
N ASN A 89 -15.29 19.21 20.59
CA ASN A 89 -15.31 18.33 19.45
C ASN A 89 -13.85 18.25 19.01
N SER A 90 -13.04 17.48 19.74
CA SER A 90 -12.10 16.60 19.10
C SER A 90 -12.95 15.70 18.22
N SER A 91 -13.34 16.24 17.06
CA SER A 91 -13.38 15.43 15.86
C SER A 91 -11.95 14.92 15.74
N ASP A 92 -11.66 13.83 16.45
CA ASP A 92 -10.50 12.99 16.23
C ASP A 92 -10.60 12.65 14.75
N GLY A 93 -9.92 13.43 13.93
CA GLY A 93 -9.67 13.10 12.55
C GLY A 93 -9.10 11.69 12.59
N GLU A 94 -9.85 10.76 12.01
CA GLU A 94 -9.63 9.32 12.13
C GLU A 94 -8.14 9.01 11.97
N SER A 95 -7.57 8.33 12.96
CA SER A 95 -6.12 8.16 13.07
C SER A 95 -5.55 7.59 11.76
N PRO A 96 -4.54 8.24 11.14
CA PRO A 96 -3.87 7.72 9.94
C PRO A 96 -3.39 6.28 10.09
N ALA A 97 -3.00 5.89 11.31
CA ALA A 97 -2.63 4.52 11.66
C ALA A 97 -3.81 3.53 11.53
N MET A 98 -5.01 3.92 11.97
CA MET A 98 -6.21 3.10 11.85
C MET A 98 -6.58 2.90 10.37
N MET A 99 -6.45 3.96 9.56
CA MET A 99 -6.69 3.92 8.13
C MET A 99 -5.67 3.01 7.41
N ALA A 100 -4.38 3.20 7.67
CA ALA A 100 -3.32 2.35 7.12
C ALA A 100 -3.53 0.88 7.46
N LYS A 101 -3.87 0.59 8.73
CA LYS A 101 -4.19 -0.77 9.20
C LYS A 101 -5.39 -1.37 8.49
N TYR A 102 -6.47 -0.61 8.35
CA TYR A 102 -7.66 -1.06 7.63
C TYR A 102 -7.35 -1.40 6.17
N ILE A 103 -6.72 -0.48 5.43
CA ILE A 103 -6.37 -0.68 4.01
C ILE A 103 -5.43 -1.89 3.88
N SER A 104 -4.46 -2.04 4.78
CA SER A 104 -3.54 -3.18 4.80
C SER A 104 -4.29 -4.51 4.99
N GLN A 105 -5.20 -4.58 5.97
CA GLN A 105 -6.05 -5.75 6.17
C GLN A 105 -6.89 -6.08 4.93
N ARG A 106 -7.44 -5.06 4.26
CA ARG A 106 -8.18 -5.25 3.01
C ARG A 106 -7.29 -5.74 1.88
N ALA A 107 -6.08 -5.19 1.73
CA ALA A 107 -5.09 -5.63 0.75
C ALA A 107 -4.68 -7.09 0.97
N ILE A 108 -4.49 -7.52 2.22
CA ILE A 108 -4.22 -8.92 2.58
C ILE A 108 -5.38 -9.83 2.15
N LEU A 109 -6.64 -9.45 2.44
CA LEU A 109 -7.81 -10.23 2.03
C LEU A 109 -7.94 -10.34 0.51
N LEU A 110 -7.52 -9.31 -0.22
CA LEU A 110 -7.45 -9.30 -1.68
C LEU A 110 -6.21 -9.99 -2.24
N ARG A 111 -5.36 -10.58 -1.39
CA ARG A 111 -4.14 -11.29 -1.79
C ARG A 111 -3.12 -10.38 -2.50
N TRP A 112 -3.16 -9.09 -2.19
CA TRP A 112 -2.25 -8.07 -2.74
C TRP A 112 -0.88 -8.05 -2.06
N PHE A 113 -0.76 -8.67 -0.88
CA PHE A 113 0.48 -8.79 -0.10
C PHE A 113 0.96 -10.25 -0.05
N GLU A 114 0.92 -10.93 -1.20
CA GLU A 114 1.42 -12.29 -1.39
C GLU A 114 2.67 -12.27 -2.24
N ALA A 115 3.74 -11.64 -1.74
CA ALA A 115 5.00 -11.60 -2.45
C ALA A 115 5.53 -13.05 -2.62
N PRO A 116 5.79 -13.52 -3.85
CA PRO A 116 6.07 -14.93 -4.10
C PRO A 116 7.47 -15.40 -3.66
N ASP A 117 8.38 -14.48 -3.30
CA ASP A 117 9.74 -14.79 -2.87
C ASP A 117 10.21 -13.87 -1.73
N GLU A 118 10.11 -14.34 -0.48
CA GLU A 118 10.62 -13.64 0.72
C GLU A 118 12.14 -13.39 0.69
N LYS A 119 12.88 -14.16 -0.13
CA LYS A 119 14.36 -14.15 -0.17
C LYS A 119 14.97 -12.88 -0.79
N SER A 120 14.16 -12.00 -1.38
CA SER A 120 14.64 -10.83 -2.12
C SER A 120 14.73 -9.55 -1.28
N PHE A 121 14.18 -9.54 -0.07
CA PHE A 121 14.04 -8.33 0.75
C PHE A 121 14.76 -8.49 2.09
N ALA A 122 16.08 -8.32 2.07
CA ALA A 122 16.92 -8.45 3.26
C ALA A 122 16.60 -7.42 4.37
N HIS A 123 15.79 -6.39 4.09
CA HIS A 123 15.61 -5.22 4.95
C HIS A 123 14.14 -4.76 5.01
N GLY A 124 13.24 -5.57 5.56
CA GLY A 124 11.84 -5.19 5.83
C GLY A 124 10.84 -5.54 4.72
N SER A 125 9.56 -5.27 4.99
CA SER A 125 8.45 -5.67 4.12
C SER A 125 8.51 -4.94 2.76
N PRO A 126 8.36 -5.68 1.63
CA PRO A 126 8.25 -5.09 0.29
C PRO A 126 6.87 -4.52 -0.02
N THR A 127 5.89 -4.81 0.84
CA THR A 127 4.51 -4.38 0.70
C THR A 127 4.10 -3.57 1.92
N CYS A 128 3.32 -2.53 1.69
CA CYS A 128 2.84 -1.69 2.76
C CYS A 128 1.69 -0.81 2.29
N VAL A 129 0.96 -0.27 3.25
CA VAL A 129 0.16 0.94 3.10
C VAL A 129 0.86 2.06 3.82
N ALA A 130 0.92 3.23 3.20
CA ALA A 130 1.36 4.47 3.81
C ALA A 130 0.23 5.49 3.75
N VAL A 131 -0.13 6.09 4.88
CA VAL A 131 -1.10 7.19 4.96
C VAL A 131 -0.42 8.41 5.56
N LYS A 132 -0.50 9.54 4.86
CA LYS A 132 0.10 10.80 5.27
C LYS A 132 -0.69 11.40 6.44
N ALA A 133 0.00 11.66 7.53
CA ALA A 133 -0.53 12.35 8.70
C ALA A 133 -0.50 13.87 8.50
N ALA A 134 -1.14 14.60 9.41
CA ALA A 134 -1.29 16.06 9.33
C ALA A 134 0.05 16.82 9.42
N ASP A 135 1.07 16.20 10.02
CA ASP A 135 2.45 16.68 10.10
C ASP A 135 3.27 16.37 8.83
N ALA A 136 2.62 15.88 7.78
CA ALA A 136 3.20 15.44 6.51
C ALA A 136 4.11 14.20 6.59
N GLU A 137 4.17 13.52 7.73
CA GLU A 137 4.85 12.21 7.85
C GLU A 137 3.92 11.07 7.43
N HIS A 138 4.48 10.03 6.82
CA HIS A 138 3.72 8.83 6.46
C HIS A 138 3.71 7.82 7.60
N VAL A 139 2.51 7.39 7.99
CA VAL A 139 2.31 6.24 8.87
C VAL A 139 2.20 4.98 8.01
N PHE A 140 3.00 3.97 8.34
CA PHE A 140 3.09 2.73 7.56
C PHE A 140 2.40 1.56 8.28
N GLU A 141 1.76 0.70 7.50
CA GLU A 141 1.35 -0.64 7.91
C GLU A 141 1.81 -1.67 6.85
N PRO A 142 2.61 -2.68 7.20
CA PRO A 142 3.20 -2.89 8.52
C PRO A 142 4.28 -1.84 8.84
N ALA A 143 4.63 -1.68 10.11
CA ALA A 143 5.60 -0.67 10.54
C ALA A 143 7.05 -0.95 10.08
N ASP A 144 7.38 -2.22 9.81
CA ASP A 144 8.70 -2.69 9.38
C ASP A 144 8.87 -2.65 7.85
N VAL A 145 8.44 -1.55 7.23
CA VAL A 145 8.57 -1.31 5.78
C VAL A 145 10.02 -1.23 5.34
N ASN A 146 10.31 -1.70 4.13
CA ASN A 146 11.63 -1.55 3.52
C ASN A 146 12.05 -0.06 3.45
N PRO A 147 13.25 0.33 3.93
CA PRO A 147 13.67 1.73 3.96
C PRO A 147 13.73 2.40 2.58
N ALA A 148 14.11 1.67 1.53
CA ALA A 148 14.12 2.19 0.17
C ALA A 148 12.70 2.47 -0.32
N LEU A 149 11.75 1.61 0.04
CA LEU A 149 10.33 1.78 -0.26
C LEU A 149 9.73 2.96 0.49
N ALA A 150 10.01 3.08 1.80
CA ALA A 150 9.58 4.22 2.60
C ALA A 150 10.11 5.55 2.04
N ASN A 151 11.38 5.59 1.62
CA ASN A 151 11.97 6.78 0.99
C ASN A 151 11.33 7.11 -0.36
N ALA A 152 11.05 6.10 -1.19
CA ALA A 152 10.34 6.29 -2.45
C ALA A 152 8.93 6.88 -2.23
N ILE A 153 8.20 6.38 -1.24
CA ILE A 153 6.87 6.86 -0.86
C ILE A 153 6.94 8.32 -0.39
N ARG A 154 7.91 8.67 0.45
CA ARG A 154 8.12 10.07 0.88
C ARG A 154 8.44 11.01 -0.30
N ARG A 155 9.21 10.55 -1.29
CA ARG A 155 9.49 11.32 -2.52
C ARG A 155 8.28 11.47 -3.43
N LEU A 156 7.37 10.50 -3.42
CA LEU A 156 6.12 10.56 -4.17
C LEU A 156 5.16 11.61 -3.57
N ASP A 157 5.19 11.75 -2.25
CA ASP A 157 4.50 12.79 -1.46
C ASP A 157 2.96 12.76 -1.50
N GLU A 158 2.38 11.58 -1.76
CA GLU A 158 0.94 11.39 -1.88
C GLU A 158 0.24 11.15 -0.54
N CYS A 159 -1.08 11.42 -0.49
CA CYS A 159 -1.88 11.29 0.73
C CYS A 159 -1.97 9.83 1.20
N VAL A 160 -2.14 8.90 0.27
CA VAL A 160 -2.10 7.47 0.55
C VAL A 160 -1.36 6.74 -0.57
N VAL A 161 -0.54 5.77 -0.18
CA VAL A 161 0.21 4.90 -1.10
C VAL A 161 0.07 3.45 -0.67
N LEU A 162 -0.13 2.58 -1.65
CA LEU A 162 -0.21 1.13 -1.50
C LEU A 162 0.89 0.49 -2.36
N ALA A 163 1.78 -0.25 -1.71
CA ALA A 163 2.78 -1.08 -2.37
C ALA A 163 2.28 -2.52 -2.44
N MET A 164 1.88 -2.95 -3.63
CA MET A 164 1.29 -4.27 -3.90
C MET A 164 2.33 -5.22 -4.48
N SER A 165 2.36 -6.46 -3.99
CA SER A 165 3.08 -7.57 -4.60
C SER A 165 2.23 -8.84 -4.49
N SER A 166 1.77 -9.32 -5.64
CA SER A 166 0.86 -10.46 -5.76
C SER A 166 1.33 -11.43 -6.83
N GLN A 167 0.74 -12.62 -6.88
CA GLN A 167 1.01 -13.59 -7.94
C GLN A 167 0.78 -13.04 -9.35
N ILE A 168 -0.26 -12.20 -9.51
CA ILE A 168 -0.57 -11.51 -10.77
C ILE A 168 0.55 -10.54 -11.11
N THR A 169 1.00 -9.73 -10.15
CA THR A 169 2.10 -8.78 -10.32
C THR A 169 3.37 -9.51 -10.77
N ALA A 170 3.72 -10.62 -10.12
CA ALA A 170 4.90 -11.41 -10.47
C ALA A 170 4.81 -11.96 -11.90
N SER A 171 3.63 -12.47 -12.29
CA SER A 171 3.38 -13.00 -13.62
C SER A 171 3.49 -11.91 -14.70
N VAL A 172 2.94 -10.71 -14.46
CA VAL A 172 3.08 -9.56 -15.36
C VAL A 172 4.55 -9.16 -15.50
N ILE A 173 5.31 -9.10 -14.40
CA ILE A 173 6.70 -8.64 -14.43
C ILE A 173 7.61 -9.57 -15.25
N VAL A 174 7.34 -10.88 -15.26
CA VAL A 174 8.05 -11.84 -16.12
C VAL A 174 7.81 -11.56 -17.61
N LEU A 175 6.65 -11.00 -17.99
CA LEU A 175 6.30 -10.67 -19.37
C LEU A 175 6.90 -9.33 -19.85
N ILE A 176 7.37 -8.49 -18.93
CA ILE A 176 7.94 -7.18 -19.24
C ILE A 176 9.34 -7.33 -19.83
N THR A 177 9.57 -6.78 -21.02
CA THR A 177 10.92 -6.78 -21.61
C THR A 177 11.82 -5.73 -20.94
N PRO A 178 13.16 -5.91 -20.93
CA PRO A 178 14.07 -4.97 -20.26
C PRO A 178 13.97 -3.52 -20.77
N GLN A 179 13.57 -3.31 -22.02
CA GLN A 179 13.45 -2.00 -22.66
C GLN A 179 12.03 -1.41 -22.59
N GLN A 180 11.05 -2.18 -22.12
CA GLN A 180 9.67 -1.73 -22.04
C GLN A 180 9.48 -0.71 -20.92
N LYS A 181 8.90 0.46 -21.26
CA LYS A 181 8.71 1.60 -20.35
C LYS A 181 7.29 1.78 -19.83
N SER A 182 6.32 1.09 -20.45
CA SER A 182 4.93 1.11 -20.03
C SER A 182 4.19 -0.14 -20.50
N LEU A 183 3.16 -0.53 -19.78
CA LEU A 183 2.10 -1.41 -20.27
C LEU A 183 0.96 -0.52 -20.76
N THR A 184 0.35 -0.90 -21.88
CA THR A 184 -0.87 -0.24 -22.36
C THR A 184 -2.00 -1.24 -22.21
N VAL A 185 -3.10 -0.78 -21.63
CA VAL A 185 -4.34 -1.57 -21.55
C VAL A 185 -5.11 -1.31 -22.84
N ASP A 186 -5.21 -2.31 -23.70
CA ASP A 186 -5.76 -2.13 -25.06
C ASP A 186 -7.20 -1.59 -25.05
N GLU A 187 -8.01 -1.99 -24.05
CA GLU A 187 -9.42 -1.58 -23.94
C GLU A 187 -9.60 -0.11 -23.56
N THR A 188 -8.69 0.44 -22.76
CA THR A 188 -8.83 1.81 -22.21
C THR A 188 -7.81 2.79 -22.78
N GLY A 189 -6.77 2.29 -23.44
CA GLY A 189 -5.59 3.06 -23.83
C GLY A 189 -4.76 3.55 -22.64
N ALA A 190 -5.13 3.19 -21.41
CA ALA A 190 -4.44 3.62 -20.20
C ALA A 190 -3.02 3.06 -20.19
N ARG A 191 -2.06 3.90 -19.83
CA ARG A 191 -0.65 3.53 -19.72
C ARG A 191 -0.28 3.36 -18.27
N LEU A 192 0.24 2.18 -17.93
CA LEU A 192 0.84 1.89 -16.64
C LEU A 192 2.37 1.97 -16.79
N PRO A 193 3.04 3.01 -16.27
CA PRO A 193 4.49 3.15 -16.40
C PRO A 193 5.25 2.02 -15.72
N ILE A 194 6.40 1.68 -16.30
CA ILE A 194 7.35 0.72 -15.75
C ILE A 194 8.63 1.49 -15.46
N ILE A 195 9.03 1.51 -14.19
CA ILE A 195 10.28 2.10 -13.74
C ILE A 195 11.26 1.01 -13.30
N ALA A 196 12.56 1.32 -13.38
CA ALA A 196 13.58 0.30 -13.18
C ALA A 196 13.72 -0.06 -11.70
N SER A 197 13.73 0.95 -10.82
CA SER A 197 13.88 0.77 -9.37
C SER A 197 13.09 1.81 -8.57
N LEU A 198 13.06 1.64 -7.24
CA LEU A 198 12.48 2.61 -6.32
C LEU A 198 13.18 3.99 -6.35
N GLU A 199 14.42 4.07 -6.83
CA GLU A 199 15.17 5.32 -6.96
C GLU A 199 14.54 6.28 -7.98
N ASP A 200 13.87 5.73 -8.99
CA ASP A 200 13.20 6.49 -10.05
C ASP A 200 11.81 7.01 -9.64
N VAL A 201 11.34 6.69 -8.43
CA VAL A 201 10.06 7.15 -7.89
C VAL A 201 10.18 8.59 -7.39
N GLY A 202 9.33 9.46 -7.91
CA GLY A 202 9.18 10.84 -7.44
C GLY A 202 7.86 11.47 -7.90
N SER A 203 7.60 12.67 -7.37
CA SER A 203 6.36 13.43 -7.57
C SER A 203 5.96 13.69 -9.03
N ALA A 204 6.91 13.69 -9.97
CA ALA A 204 6.60 13.83 -11.40
C ALA A 204 5.67 12.73 -11.94
N LEU A 205 5.68 11.53 -11.33
CA LEU A 205 4.81 10.42 -11.71
C LEU A 205 3.34 10.68 -11.38
N VAL A 206 3.06 11.42 -10.31
CA VAL A 206 1.71 11.70 -9.81
C VAL A 206 0.85 12.40 -10.87
N TYR A 207 1.46 13.33 -11.61
CA TYR A 207 0.74 14.11 -12.63
C TYR A 207 0.29 13.26 -13.84
N ALA A 208 0.92 12.12 -14.08
CA ALA A 208 0.71 11.31 -15.28
C ALA A 208 -0.13 10.05 -15.03
N THR A 209 -0.10 9.51 -13.81
CA THR A 209 -0.73 8.23 -13.47
C THR A 209 -1.04 8.14 -11.99
N ARG A 210 -1.82 7.12 -11.61
CA ARG A 210 -2.11 6.76 -10.21
C ARG A 210 -1.41 5.48 -9.75
N ALA A 211 -0.62 4.88 -10.63
CA ALA A 211 0.14 3.69 -10.32
C ALA A 211 1.35 3.55 -11.26
N CYS A 212 2.35 2.79 -10.82
CA CYS A 212 3.47 2.35 -11.65
C CYS A 212 3.99 0.97 -11.20
N ILE A 213 4.63 0.26 -12.12
CA ILE A 213 5.34 -0.99 -11.84
C ILE A 213 6.79 -0.67 -11.54
N VAL A 214 7.31 -1.22 -10.44
CA VAL A 214 8.71 -1.11 -10.04
C VAL A 214 9.39 -2.46 -10.26
N ARG A 215 10.19 -2.54 -11.33
CA ARG A 215 10.64 -3.83 -11.88
C ARG A 215 11.60 -4.58 -10.97
N LYS A 216 12.64 -3.91 -10.47
CA LYS A 216 13.69 -4.54 -9.63
C LYS A 216 13.10 -5.09 -8.34
N GLU A 217 12.21 -4.35 -7.71
CA GLU A 217 11.57 -4.68 -6.44
C GLU A 217 10.33 -5.56 -6.61
N ARG A 218 9.89 -5.81 -7.85
CA ARG A 218 8.75 -6.67 -8.18
C ARG A 218 7.44 -6.26 -7.49
N ILE A 219 7.18 -4.96 -7.47
CA ILE A 219 5.97 -4.38 -6.86
C ILE A 219 5.23 -3.47 -7.83
N VAL A 220 3.97 -3.18 -7.51
CA VAL A 220 3.20 -2.09 -8.09
C VAL A 220 2.96 -1.06 -6.99
N LEU A 221 3.37 0.18 -7.24
CA LEU A 221 3.01 1.32 -6.40
C LEU A 221 1.72 1.92 -6.92
N ILE A 222 0.78 2.17 -6.02
CA ILE A 222 -0.54 2.73 -6.30
C ILE A 222 -0.76 3.87 -5.33
N TRP A 223 -1.30 5.00 -5.79
CA TRP A 223 -1.49 6.17 -4.93
C TRP A 223 -2.80 6.92 -5.19
N SER A 224 -3.17 7.72 -4.20
CA SER A 224 -4.37 8.54 -4.21
C SER A 224 -4.17 9.77 -3.30
N ASP A 225 -4.80 10.88 -3.69
CA ASP A 225 -5.00 12.06 -2.88
C ASP A 225 -6.10 11.86 -1.82
N ASP A 226 -6.95 10.85 -2.03
CA ASP A 226 -8.01 10.43 -1.12
C ASP A 226 -7.79 9.00 -0.59
N PRO A 227 -7.62 8.80 0.73
CA PRO A 227 -7.58 7.49 1.37
C PRO A 227 -8.76 6.57 1.07
N GLY A 228 -9.98 7.11 0.93
CA GLY A 228 -11.16 6.28 0.64
C GLY A 228 -11.15 5.68 -0.77
N ALA A 229 -10.53 6.38 -1.71
CA ALA A 229 -10.46 5.94 -3.10
C ALA A 229 -9.40 4.84 -3.37
N ILE A 230 -8.40 4.66 -2.50
CA ILE A 230 -7.22 3.81 -2.80
C ILE A 230 -7.58 2.36 -3.12
N MET A 231 -8.57 1.80 -2.45
CA MET A 231 -9.01 0.41 -2.71
C MET A 231 -9.65 0.27 -4.09
N THR A 232 -10.42 1.27 -4.51
CA THR A 232 -11.02 1.33 -5.85
C THR A 232 -9.94 1.45 -6.92
N VAL A 233 -8.94 2.31 -6.70
CA VAL A 233 -7.80 2.49 -7.61
C VAL A 233 -6.99 1.18 -7.70
N GLY A 234 -6.68 0.56 -6.57
CA GLY A 234 -5.95 -0.71 -6.54
C GLY A 234 -6.67 -1.83 -7.30
N ASN A 235 -7.99 -1.95 -7.13
CA ASN A 235 -8.79 -2.92 -7.86
C ASN A 235 -8.82 -2.64 -9.37
N ALA A 236 -8.87 -1.37 -9.77
CA ALA A 236 -8.78 -1.00 -11.17
C ALA A 236 -7.42 -1.40 -11.77
N VAL A 237 -6.31 -1.15 -11.04
CA VAL A 237 -4.96 -1.54 -11.45
C VAL A 237 -4.82 -3.06 -11.53
N GLU A 238 -5.32 -3.81 -10.54
CA GLU A 238 -5.29 -5.27 -10.57
C GLU A 238 -6.04 -5.85 -11.78
N LYS A 239 -7.23 -5.32 -12.10
CA LYS A 239 -7.98 -5.72 -13.30
C LYS A 239 -7.20 -5.47 -14.58
N GLN A 240 -6.49 -4.34 -14.66
CA GLN A 240 -5.61 -4.05 -15.79
C GLN A 240 -4.48 -5.08 -15.89
N LEU A 241 -3.83 -5.43 -14.78
CA LEU A 241 -2.79 -6.45 -14.74
C LEU A 241 -3.32 -7.83 -15.15
N LEU A 242 -4.52 -8.21 -14.68
CA LEU A 242 -5.19 -9.46 -15.04
C LEU A 242 -5.49 -9.59 -16.53
N GLY A 243 -5.87 -8.47 -17.17
CA GLY A 243 -6.06 -8.43 -18.62
C GLY A 243 -4.79 -8.84 -19.38
N LEU A 244 -3.61 -8.46 -18.87
CA LEU A 244 -2.33 -8.71 -19.53
C LEU A 244 -1.83 -10.16 -19.38
N VAL A 245 -2.21 -10.85 -18.31
CA VAL A 245 -1.85 -12.27 -18.08
C VAL A 245 -2.86 -13.25 -18.67
N SER A 246 -4.04 -12.79 -19.09
CA SER A 246 -5.06 -13.66 -19.66
C SER A 246 -4.69 -14.14 -21.07
N PRO A 247 -4.81 -15.45 -21.39
CA PRO A 247 -4.40 -16.03 -22.68
C PRO A 247 -5.03 -15.38 -23.93
N LYS A 248 -6.20 -14.76 -23.81
CA LYS A 248 -6.87 -14.07 -24.91
C LYS A 248 -6.08 -12.86 -25.44
N PHE A 249 -5.19 -12.27 -24.66
CA PHE A 249 -4.39 -11.08 -25.03
C PHE A 249 -2.99 -11.42 -25.55
N GLN A 250 -2.57 -12.69 -25.51
CA GLN A 250 -1.29 -13.13 -26.10
C GLN A 250 -1.38 -13.41 -27.61
N LEU A 251 -2.57 -13.32 -28.22
CA LEU A 251 -2.82 -13.69 -29.62
C LEU A 251 -2.51 -12.58 -30.65
N PHE A 252 -2.05 -11.39 -30.22
CA PHE A 252 -1.73 -10.27 -31.12
C PHE A 252 -0.25 -9.84 -31.04
N LYS A 253 0.66 -10.80 -30.92
CA LYS A 253 2.06 -10.61 -31.31
C LYS A 253 2.38 -11.52 -32.48
N ILE A 254 2.08 -11.04 -33.69
CA ILE A 254 2.67 -11.49 -34.96
C ILE A 254 3.39 -10.29 -35.56
#